data_AF-M8B2Q6-F1
#
_entry.id   AF-M8B2Q6-F1
#
_cell.length_a   1.000
_cell.length_b   1.000
_cell.length_c   1.000
_cell.angle_alpha   90.00
_cell.angle_beta   90.00
_cell.angle_gamma   90.00
#
_symmetry.space_group_name_H-M   'P 1'
#
loop_
_entity.id
_entity.type
_entity.pdbx_description
1 polymer ?
#
loop_
_entity_poly.entity_id
_entity_poly.type
_entity_poly.pdbx_seq_one_letter_code
_entity_poly.pdbx_strand_id
1 'polypeptide(L)'
;MKNATPAEPEGCKRWAPAINAVVVAFVLIVPPLFLLLGGRNGERPAVWIKTAVAGLRRGPAEVSLLNENAGAHAGAFISPRRSGMGGCERTVCSEPVSNGRDELFCEPFPNTTWLLPPGFPLVSYQGFYLSTPERYGRMREDGVLRTGEVNGSAAAELPAFAYIHLDHNQTDHDKLFFCDDDQRLMSNIQWLVMRTDGYIAPGLFLVRAFQGKLDALFPERDAVFHHLGRYLFHPTNRVWGLITRYYDAHFARARRVVGIQVRVFPWQADSPELLEQIKTCTQNQKLLPAVLGEEDDEPAAAPGGAAKPTAVLITSLKAWYYDKMKGAYWERATANGEVVVVDQPSHEETQRYHVRSHARKAWAEGDLLSTADTLVTTAESTFGYVAQGLGGMRPWVLRMGMINTTVSWPCSRDMSMEPCYHVPPVYDCKRRQDAGKIVPHVRHCKDWPTGLKLVDPKD
;
A
#
# COMPACT_ATOMS: atom_id res chain seq x y z
N MET A 1 -50.62 11.49 -6.81
CA MET A 1 -49.51 10.68 -6.26
C MET A 1 -48.26 11.55 -6.25
N LYS A 2 -47.45 11.53 -5.18
CA LYS A 2 -46.23 12.35 -5.08
C LYS A 2 -45.06 11.58 -5.71
N ASN A 3 -44.28 12.24 -6.56
CA ASN A 3 -43.05 11.66 -7.13
C ASN A 3 -42.04 11.45 -6.01
N ALA A 4 -41.52 10.22 -5.89
CA ALA A 4 -40.36 9.95 -5.04
C ALA A 4 -39.09 10.43 -5.77
N THR A 5 -38.39 11.38 -5.18
CA THR A 5 -36.98 11.66 -5.51
C THR A 5 -36.14 10.42 -5.20
N PRO A 6 -35.12 10.08 -6.01
CA PRO A 6 -34.15 9.07 -5.61
C PRO A 6 -33.46 9.54 -4.32
N ALA A 7 -33.38 8.64 -3.33
CA ALA A 7 -32.74 8.95 -2.05
C ALA A 7 -31.23 9.20 -2.23
N GLU A 8 -30.67 10.13 -1.46
CA GLU A 8 -29.21 10.19 -1.29
C GLU A 8 -28.71 8.86 -0.71
N PRO A 9 -27.50 8.40 -1.07
CA PRO A 9 -26.89 7.24 -0.45
C PRO A 9 -26.56 7.54 1.02
N GLU A 10 -27.42 7.07 1.93
CA GLU A 10 -27.20 7.13 3.39
C GLU A 10 -25.92 6.37 3.76
N GLY A 11 -24.79 7.08 3.94
CA GLY A 11 -23.55 6.41 4.32
C GLY A 11 -22.26 7.23 4.32
N CYS A 12 -22.22 8.38 3.66
CA CYS A 12 -21.01 9.20 3.52
C CYS A 12 -21.26 10.68 3.79
N LYS A 13 -20.47 11.29 4.69
CA LYS A 13 -20.40 12.76 4.80
C LYS A 13 -19.72 13.32 3.56
N ARG A 14 -20.32 14.36 2.97
CA ARG A 14 -19.79 15.08 1.80
C ARG A 14 -18.60 15.95 2.23
N TRP A 15 -17.39 15.54 1.89
CA TRP A 15 -16.18 16.33 2.09
C TRP A 15 -16.11 17.48 1.07
N ALA A 16 -15.48 18.60 1.46
CA ALA A 16 -15.50 19.83 0.67
C ALA A 16 -14.73 19.70 -0.65
N PRO A 17 -15.22 20.29 -1.76
CA PRO A 17 -14.58 20.19 -3.07
C PRO A 17 -13.39 21.15 -3.17
N ALA A 18 -12.24 20.73 -2.64
CA ALA A 18 -11.00 21.52 -2.63
C ALA A 18 -9.77 20.72 -3.12
N ILE A 19 -9.95 19.87 -4.14
CA ILE A 19 -8.84 19.34 -4.95
C ILE A 19 -9.18 19.62 -6.42
N ASN A 20 -8.29 20.35 -7.10
CA ASN A 20 -8.53 20.96 -8.41
C ASN A 20 -8.70 19.93 -9.55
N ALA A 21 -9.29 20.38 -10.66
CA ALA A 21 -9.66 19.62 -11.85
C ALA A 21 -8.54 18.78 -12.51
N VAL A 22 -7.28 18.95 -12.09
CA VAL A 22 -6.11 18.19 -12.54
C VAL A 22 -6.23 16.69 -12.21
N VAL A 23 -6.77 16.32 -11.03
CA VAL A 23 -6.92 14.90 -10.65
C VAL A 23 -8.05 14.23 -11.42
N VAL A 24 -9.13 14.95 -11.72
CA VAL A 24 -10.22 14.46 -12.59
C VAL A 24 -9.70 14.23 -14.02
N ALA A 25 -8.78 15.08 -14.51
CA ALA A 25 -8.12 14.88 -15.79
C ALA A 25 -7.18 13.65 -15.81
N PHE A 26 -6.62 13.20 -14.67
CA PHE A 26 -5.76 12.02 -14.61
C PHE A 26 -6.47 10.75 -15.08
N VAL A 27 -7.70 10.54 -14.60
CA VAL A 27 -8.54 9.36 -14.92
C VAL A 27 -8.88 9.28 -16.42
N LEU A 28 -8.79 10.40 -17.14
CA LEU A 28 -9.29 10.54 -18.50
C LEU A 28 -8.15 10.64 -19.55
N ILE A 29 -7.07 11.36 -19.24
CA ILE A 29 -6.08 11.82 -20.24
C ILE A 29 -4.81 10.96 -20.33
N VAL A 30 -4.50 10.13 -19.33
CA VAL A 30 -3.45 9.09 -19.40
C VAL A 30 -4.12 7.73 -19.64
N PRO A 31 -3.39 6.67 -20.00
CA PRO A 31 -3.73 5.31 -19.62
C PRO A 31 -3.19 5.05 -18.19
N PRO A 32 -3.98 5.21 -17.10
CA PRO A 32 -3.45 5.31 -15.74
C PRO A 32 -3.89 4.11 -14.88
N LEU A 33 -2.96 3.42 -14.24
CA LEU A 33 -2.48 3.74 -12.90
C LEU A 33 -3.50 3.64 -11.74
N PHE A 34 -3.67 2.39 -11.28
CA PHE A 34 -3.70 1.90 -9.88
C PHE A 34 -4.62 2.52 -8.83
N LEU A 35 -5.51 1.67 -8.31
CA LEU A 35 -5.21 0.96 -7.05
C LEU A 35 -6.07 -0.30 -6.88
N LEU A 36 -5.41 -1.43 -6.63
CA LEU A 36 -6.03 -2.75 -6.61
C LEU A 36 -6.20 -3.29 -5.18
N LEU A 37 -7.44 -3.26 -4.72
CA LEU A 37 -7.96 -4.06 -3.59
C LEU A 37 -9.07 -4.96 -4.16
N GLY A 38 -9.22 -6.20 -3.70
CA GLY A 38 -10.14 -7.13 -4.34
C GLY A 38 -10.24 -8.51 -3.70
N GLY A 39 -11.19 -9.30 -4.21
CA GLY A 39 -11.33 -10.73 -3.92
C GLY A 39 -12.76 -11.26 -4.10
N ARG A 40 -12.82 -12.55 -4.45
CA ARG A 40 -13.99 -13.25 -5.01
C ARG A 40 -15.04 -13.68 -3.97
N ASN A 41 -16.27 -13.87 -4.45
CA ASN A 41 -17.20 -14.91 -3.96
C ASN A 41 -16.52 -16.30 -3.87
N GLY A 42 -16.75 -17.16 -2.88
CA GLY A 42 -17.76 -17.14 -1.84
C GLY A 42 -17.22 -17.00 -0.40
N GLU A 43 -15.97 -16.60 -0.19
CA GLU A 43 -15.41 -16.27 1.13
C GLU A 43 -14.58 -14.96 1.09
N ARG A 44 -15.27 -13.82 1.05
CA ARG A 44 -15.01 -12.64 1.92
C ARG A 44 -13.61 -11.96 1.95
N PRO A 45 -12.93 -11.46 0.91
CA PRO A 45 -11.62 -10.78 1.10
C PRO A 45 -11.56 -9.65 2.15
N ALA A 46 -10.37 -9.39 2.69
CA ALA A 46 -10.02 -8.27 3.59
C ALA A 46 -8.64 -7.66 3.16
N VAL A 47 -8.01 -6.80 3.97
CA VAL A 47 -6.69 -6.19 3.66
C VAL A 47 -5.55 -7.14 4.02
N TRP A 48 -4.69 -7.54 3.07
CA TRP A 48 -3.69 -8.58 3.28
C TRP A 48 -2.27 -8.27 2.82
N ILE A 49 -1.37 -8.36 3.80
CA ILE A 49 0.06 -8.65 3.61
C ILE A 49 0.25 -10.10 4.04
N LYS A 50 0.75 -10.94 3.12
CA LYS A 50 1.30 -12.27 3.42
C LYS A 50 2.76 -12.26 3.01
N THR A 51 3.66 -12.45 3.97
CA THR A 51 5.06 -12.75 3.71
C THR A 51 5.28 -14.21 4.07
N ALA A 52 6.00 -14.94 3.22
CA ALA A 52 6.12 -16.39 3.31
C ALA A 52 7.22 -16.83 4.30
N VAL A 53 7.30 -18.15 4.49
CA VAL A 53 8.41 -18.94 5.07
C VAL A 53 8.39 -19.17 6.60
N ALA A 54 8.12 -20.44 6.93
CA ALA A 54 8.88 -21.25 7.88
C ALA A 54 8.82 -22.71 7.34
N GLY A 55 9.84 -23.55 7.36
CA GLY A 55 11.26 -23.40 7.72
C GLY A 55 11.83 -24.75 8.20
N LEU A 56 13.12 -25.06 7.96
CA LEU A 56 13.96 -25.85 8.88
C LEU A 56 15.44 -25.86 8.45
N ARG A 57 16.36 -25.97 9.42
CA ARG A 57 17.81 -26.14 9.17
C ARG A 57 18.17 -27.61 8.90
N ARG A 58 18.99 -27.85 7.88
CA ARG A 58 20.21 -28.70 7.88
C ARG A 58 20.91 -28.46 6.53
N GLY A 59 22.18 -28.04 6.55
CA GLY A 59 23.00 -27.85 5.34
C GLY A 59 23.79 -29.12 4.98
N PRO A 60 24.79 -29.05 4.08
CA PRO A 60 25.26 -27.88 3.32
C PRO A 60 25.12 -28.06 1.78
N ALA A 61 25.51 -27.00 1.04
CA ALA A 61 25.58 -26.88 -0.42
C ALA A 61 24.24 -26.67 -1.18
N GLU A 62 24.31 -25.73 -2.12
CA GLU A 62 23.34 -25.35 -3.18
C GLU A 62 21.84 -25.48 -2.87
N VAL A 63 21.21 -24.37 -2.51
CA VAL A 63 19.75 -24.31 -2.27
C VAL A 63 19.10 -23.20 -3.10
N SER A 64 18.56 -23.59 -4.26
CA SER A 64 17.50 -22.83 -4.94
C SER A 64 16.22 -22.92 -4.10
N LEU A 65 15.72 -21.78 -3.63
CA LEU A 65 14.57 -21.70 -2.71
C LEU A 65 13.45 -20.82 -3.27
N LEU A 66 12.64 -21.41 -4.15
CA LEU A 66 11.31 -20.92 -4.51
C LEU A 66 10.38 -22.13 -4.56
N ASN A 67 9.45 -22.25 -3.61
CA ASN A 67 8.36 -23.20 -3.73
C ASN A 67 7.05 -22.68 -3.11
N GLU A 68 5.98 -23.05 -3.79
CA GLU A 68 4.62 -22.49 -3.80
C GLU A 68 3.84 -22.63 -2.47
N ASN A 69 2.94 -21.70 -2.14
CA ASN A 69 1.51 -21.80 -2.51
C ASN A 69 0.56 -20.78 -1.83
N ALA A 70 -0.59 -20.57 -2.49
CA ALA A 70 -1.79 -19.81 -2.07
C ALA A 70 -1.59 -18.29 -1.82
N GLY A 71 -1.85 -17.48 -2.86
CA GLY A 71 -2.07 -16.04 -2.76
C GLY A 71 -3.56 -15.66 -2.70
N ALA A 72 -3.87 -14.45 -2.25
CA ALA A 72 -5.19 -13.82 -2.34
C ALA A 72 -5.05 -12.53 -3.14
N HIS A 73 -6.00 -12.23 -4.02
CA HIS A 73 -5.75 -11.42 -5.21
C HIS A 73 -6.95 -10.56 -5.61
N ALA A 74 -6.70 -9.48 -6.36
CA ALA A 74 -7.69 -8.45 -6.69
C ALA A 74 -7.87 -8.21 -8.19
N GLY A 75 -9.10 -8.15 -8.72
CA GLY A 75 -9.37 -7.85 -10.14
C GLY A 75 -9.77 -6.38 -10.41
N ALA A 76 -9.20 -5.76 -11.46
CA ALA A 76 -9.60 -4.44 -11.97
C ALA A 76 -9.85 -4.53 -13.47
N PHE A 77 -10.98 -3.96 -13.91
CA PHE A 77 -11.35 -3.90 -15.31
C PHE A 77 -11.06 -2.53 -15.88
N ILE A 78 -10.51 -2.53 -17.08
CA ILE A 78 -10.25 -1.34 -17.86
C ILE A 78 -11.07 -1.44 -19.14
N SER A 79 -12.06 -0.55 -19.26
CA SER A 79 -13.10 -0.47 -20.29
C SER A 79 -12.61 0.23 -21.56
N PRO A 80 -13.19 -0.06 -22.75
CA PRO A 80 -12.78 0.57 -24.01
C PRO A 80 -12.89 2.10 -24.07
N ARG A 81 -12.15 2.69 -25.04
CA ARG A 81 -12.27 4.10 -25.43
C ARG A 81 -13.72 4.48 -25.71
N ARG A 82 -14.17 5.59 -25.14
CA ARG A 82 -15.45 6.22 -25.50
C ARG A 82 -15.23 7.09 -26.74
N SER A 83 -15.67 6.63 -27.90
CA SER A 83 -15.66 7.45 -29.12
C SER A 83 -16.76 8.51 -29.07
N GLY A 84 -16.43 9.69 -28.55
CA GLY A 84 -17.33 10.85 -28.53
C GLY A 84 -17.00 11.84 -27.42
N MET A 85 -16.65 13.06 -27.82
CA MET A 85 -16.18 14.18 -26.98
C MET A 85 -14.80 13.94 -26.34
N GLY A 86 -14.01 15.02 -26.23
CA GLY A 86 -12.55 14.92 -26.13
C GLY A 86 -12.03 14.36 -24.82
N GLY A 87 -11.02 13.49 -24.91
CA GLY A 87 -10.04 13.28 -23.83
C GLY A 87 -10.30 12.14 -22.84
N CYS A 88 -11.04 11.08 -23.19
CA CYS A 88 -11.21 9.89 -22.34
C CYS A 88 -10.59 8.65 -23.00
N GLU A 89 -9.42 8.19 -22.54
CA GLU A 89 -8.78 7.01 -23.14
C GLU A 89 -9.36 5.67 -22.64
N ARG A 90 -9.69 5.49 -21.35
CA ARG A 90 -10.37 4.29 -20.79
C ARG A 90 -11.15 4.59 -19.50
N THR A 91 -12.06 3.72 -19.09
CA THR A 91 -12.75 3.80 -17.77
C THR A 91 -12.31 2.66 -16.85
N VAL A 92 -12.04 2.97 -15.57
CA VAL A 92 -11.70 1.99 -14.54
C VAL A 92 -12.95 1.51 -13.81
N CYS A 93 -13.15 0.19 -13.78
CA CYS A 93 -14.13 -0.46 -12.91
C CYS A 93 -13.39 -1.41 -11.95
N SER A 94 -13.52 -1.18 -10.66
CA SER A 94 -13.04 -2.09 -9.63
C SER A 94 -14.08 -3.19 -9.39
N GLU A 95 -13.67 -4.43 -9.16
CA GLU A 95 -14.60 -5.47 -8.70
C GLU A 95 -15.33 -4.98 -7.43
N PRO A 96 -16.68 -5.05 -7.36
CA PRO A 96 -17.39 -5.03 -6.10
C PRO A 96 -16.99 -6.32 -5.41
N VAL A 97 -15.90 -6.22 -4.64
CA VAL A 97 -15.54 -7.16 -3.59
C VAL A 97 -16.83 -7.59 -2.96
N SER A 98 -17.16 -8.86 -3.06
CA SER A 98 -18.49 -9.37 -2.71
C SER A 98 -18.81 -9.28 -1.21
N ASN A 99 -17.96 -8.59 -0.45
CA ASN A 99 -17.87 -8.57 1.00
C ASN A 99 -17.32 -7.26 1.57
N GLY A 100 -17.58 -6.11 0.93
CA GLY A 100 -17.54 -4.83 1.62
C GLY A 100 -16.50 -3.79 1.19
N ARG A 101 -16.23 -3.58 -0.11
CA ARG A 101 -15.49 -2.37 -0.54
C ARG A 101 -16.34 -1.11 -0.31
N ASP A 102 -17.61 -1.21 -0.68
CA ASP A 102 -18.73 -0.34 -0.35
C ASP A 102 -18.97 -0.18 1.17
N GLU A 103 -18.59 -1.18 1.98
CA GLU A 103 -18.65 -1.10 3.45
C GLU A 103 -17.43 -0.39 4.08
N LEU A 104 -16.32 -0.29 3.36
CA LEU A 104 -15.07 0.34 3.80
C LEU A 104 -14.90 1.77 3.26
N PHE A 105 -15.21 1.99 1.98
CA PHE A 105 -14.99 3.24 1.27
C PHE A 105 -16.25 3.81 0.62
N CYS A 106 -16.31 5.14 0.56
CA CYS A 106 -17.28 5.89 -0.24
C CYS A 106 -16.97 5.81 -1.74
N GLU A 107 -17.92 6.20 -2.58
CA GLU A 107 -17.67 6.42 -4.02
C GLU A 107 -16.74 7.63 -4.23
N PRO A 108 -15.58 7.48 -4.90
CA PRO A 108 -14.61 8.57 -5.10
C PRO A 108 -14.95 9.47 -6.29
N PHE A 109 -15.84 9.03 -7.19
CA PHE A 109 -16.16 9.73 -8.43
C PHE A 109 -17.58 10.34 -8.39
N PRO A 110 -17.73 11.66 -8.56
CA PRO A 110 -19.05 12.30 -8.54
C PRO A 110 -20.01 11.75 -9.61
N ASN A 111 -21.23 11.42 -9.20
CA ASN A 111 -22.34 10.96 -10.06
C ASN A 111 -22.06 9.66 -10.86
N THR A 112 -21.06 8.88 -10.47
CA THR A 112 -20.75 7.57 -11.08
C THR A 112 -20.47 6.53 -10.00
N THR A 113 -20.19 5.29 -10.40
CA THR A 113 -19.70 4.25 -9.50
C THR A 113 -18.41 3.66 -10.05
N TRP A 114 -17.43 3.43 -9.17
CA TRP A 114 -16.25 2.63 -9.48
C TRP A 114 -16.46 1.12 -9.32
N LEU A 115 -17.67 0.67 -8.97
CA LEU A 115 -17.99 -0.74 -8.82
C LEU A 115 -18.39 -1.36 -10.17
N LEU A 116 -17.81 -2.50 -10.51
CA LEU A 116 -18.19 -3.30 -11.67
C LEU A 116 -19.68 -3.68 -11.58
N PRO A 117 -20.50 -3.45 -12.63
CA PRO A 117 -21.92 -3.78 -12.61
C PRO A 117 -22.19 -5.27 -12.33
N PRO A 118 -23.22 -5.61 -11.54
CA PRO A 118 -23.75 -6.97 -11.48
C PRO A 118 -24.11 -7.49 -12.87
N GLY A 119 -23.71 -8.72 -13.20
CA GLY A 119 -23.93 -9.31 -14.53
C GLY A 119 -22.90 -8.93 -15.61
N PHE A 120 -21.74 -8.38 -15.23
CA PHE A 120 -20.63 -8.17 -16.17
C PHE A 120 -20.25 -9.46 -16.93
N PRO A 121 -20.08 -9.43 -18.28
CA PRO A 121 -20.07 -10.64 -19.10
C PRO A 121 -18.85 -11.55 -18.91
N LEU A 122 -17.70 -11.01 -18.50
CA LEU A 122 -16.59 -11.83 -18.02
C LEU A 122 -16.95 -12.29 -16.60
N VAL A 123 -17.54 -13.48 -16.47
CA VAL A 123 -17.98 -14.05 -15.17
C VAL A 123 -16.92 -14.94 -14.51
N SER A 124 -15.99 -15.49 -15.28
CA SER A 124 -14.94 -16.40 -14.79
C SER A 124 -13.72 -15.68 -14.16
N TYR A 125 -13.53 -14.39 -14.49
CA TYR A 125 -12.32 -13.58 -14.25
C TYR A 125 -11.66 -13.69 -12.88
N GLN A 126 -12.46 -13.81 -11.82
CA GLN A 126 -11.96 -13.78 -10.46
C GLN A 126 -11.15 -15.07 -10.12
N GLY A 127 -11.16 -16.06 -11.02
CA GLY A 127 -10.33 -17.27 -11.02
C GLY A 127 -9.21 -17.26 -12.05
N PHE A 128 -8.97 -16.13 -12.73
CA PHE A 128 -7.81 -15.98 -13.62
C PHE A 128 -6.50 -16.01 -12.83
N TYR A 129 -5.50 -16.70 -13.36
CA TYR A 129 -4.19 -16.90 -12.75
C TYR A 129 -3.14 -17.27 -13.81
N LEU A 130 -1.97 -17.78 -13.40
CA LEU A 130 -0.86 -18.14 -14.30
C LEU A 130 -1.27 -19.02 -15.49
N SER A 131 -2.18 -19.97 -15.28
CA SER A 131 -2.64 -20.93 -16.29
C SER A 131 -3.75 -20.43 -17.22
N THR A 132 -4.24 -19.19 -17.06
CA THR A 132 -5.29 -18.61 -17.91
C THR A 132 -4.78 -18.44 -19.35
N PRO A 133 -5.48 -18.98 -20.38
CA PRO A 133 -5.09 -18.81 -21.79
C PRO A 133 -4.95 -17.35 -22.21
N GLU A 134 -5.89 -16.52 -21.78
CA GLU A 134 -5.98 -15.09 -22.09
C GLU A 134 -5.03 -14.22 -21.24
N ARG A 135 -4.12 -14.83 -20.45
CA ARG A 135 -3.04 -14.10 -19.76
C ARG A 135 -2.13 -13.47 -20.82
N TYR A 136 -1.92 -12.16 -20.77
CA TYR A 136 -1.09 -11.45 -21.73
C TYR A 136 0.33 -12.01 -21.80
N GLY A 137 0.98 -12.24 -20.66
CA GLY A 137 2.30 -12.87 -20.62
C GLY A 137 2.31 -14.24 -21.32
N ARG A 138 1.27 -15.05 -21.14
CA ARG A 138 1.13 -16.34 -21.84
C ARG A 138 0.95 -16.17 -23.35
N MET A 139 0.06 -15.28 -23.79
CA MET A 139 -0.14 -15.04 -25.22
C MET A 139 1.13 -14.49 -25.90
N ARG A 140 2.03 -13.84 -25.14
CA ARG A 140 3.34 -13.39 -25.62
C ARG A 140 4.37 -14.52 -25.65
N GLU A 141 4.36 -15.40 -24.65
CA GLU A 141 5.16 -16.63 -24.53
C GLU A 141 4.83 -17.63 -25.66
N ASP A 142 3.55 -17.94 -25.85
CA ASP A 142 3.01 -18.83 -26.89
C ASP A 142 3.08 -18.19 -28.31
N GLY A 143 3.50 -16.93 -28.41
CA GLY A 143 3.70 -16.23 -29.68
C GLY A 143 2.42 -15.81 -30.43
N VAL A 144 1.25 -15.95 -29.78
CA VAL A 144 -0.08 -15.50 -30.25
C VAL A 144 -0.09 -13.98 -30.43
N LEU A 145 0.48 -13.25 -29.47
CA LEU A 145 0.69 -11.81 -29.52
C LEU A 145 2.16 -11.49 -29.82
N ARG A 146 2.39 -10.64 -30.83
CA ARG A 146 3.73 -10.28 -31.31
C ARG A 146 3.89 -8.76 -31.36
N THR A 147 5.10 -8.29 -31.07
CA THR A 147 5.48 -6.86 -31.14
C THR A 147 6.43 -6.64 -32.30
N GLY A 148 6.15 -5.64 -33.14
CA GLY A 148 6.92 -5.31 -34.34
C GLY A 148 6.25 -5.80 -35.63
N GLU A 149 6.57 -5.14 -36.75
CA GLU A 149 6.11 -5.53 -38.08
C GLU A 149 6.89 -6.76 -38.58
N VAL A 150 6.23 -7.93 -38.59
CA VAL A 150 6.75 -9.10 -39.29
C VAL A 150 6.30 -9.01 -40.74
N ASN A 151 7.23 -8.62 -41.62
CA ASN A 151 6.99 -8.52 -43.07
C ASN A 151 6.33 -9.81 -43.61
N GLY A 152 5.06 -9.68 -44.03
CA GLY A 152 4.33 -10.74 -44.74
C GLY A 152 3.39 -11.62 -43.89
N SER A 153 3.35 -11.50 -42.56
CA SER A 153 2.30 -12.16 -41.76
C SER A 153 1.12 -11.23 -41.53
N ALA A 154 -0.11 -11.71 -41.74
CA ALA A 154 -1.32 -10.97 -41.38
C ALA A 154 -1.28 -10.55 -39.90
N ALA A 155 -1.75 -9.34 -39.59
CA ALA A 155 -1.83 -8.87 -38.22
C ALA A 155 -2.71 -9.84 -37.41
N ALA A 156 -2.14 -10.40 -36.33
CA ALA A 156 -2.88 -11.31 -35.45
C ALA A 156 -4.13 -10.60 -34.92
N GLU A 157 -5.29 -11.24 -35.07
CA GLU A 157 -6.55 -10.69 -34.58
C GLU A 157 -6.47 -10.52 -33.06
N LEU A 158 -6.63 -9.28 -32.59
CA LEU A 158 -6.48 -8.97 -31.17
C LEU A 158 -7.66 -9.55 -30.38
N PRO A 159 -7.42 -10.16 -29.22
CA PRO A 159 -8.50 -10.70 -28.41
C PRO A 159 -9.38 -9.56 -27.88
N ALA A 160 -10.68 -9.84 -27.72
CA ALA A 160 -11.61 -8.87 -27.14
C ALA A 160 -11.24 -8.48 -25.70
N PHE A 161 -10.56 -9.36 -24.97
CA PHE A 161 -9.97 -9.03 -23.67
C PHE A 161 -8.60 -9.68 -23.47
N ALA A 162 -7.79 -9.13 -22.57
CA ALA A 162 -6.60 -9.79 -22.05
C ALA A 162 -6.52 -9.68 -20.52
N TYR A 163 -6.02 -10.73 -19.90
CA TYR A 163 -5.76 -10.82 -18.48
C TYR A 163 -4.31 -10.42 -18.17
N ILE A 164 -4.12 -9.43 -17.31
CA ILE A 164 -2.83 -8.87 -16.92
C ILE A 164 -2.50 -9.36 -15.51
N HIS A 165 -1.53 -10.26 -15.37
CA HIS A 165 -1.13 -10.86 -14.09
C HIS A 165 0.15 -10.21 -13.56
N LEU A 166 0.02 -9.35 -12.54
CA LEU A 166 1.11 -8.60 -11.93
C LEU A 166 1.14 -8.82 -10.40
N ASP A 167 0.64 -9.98 -9.94
CA ASP A 167 0.81 -10.44 -8.57
C ASP A 167 2.29 -10.77 -8.28
N HIS A 168 2.68 -10.98 -7.02
CA HIS A 168 4.07 -11.26 -6.61
C HIS A 168 4.73 -12.45 -7.35
N ASN A 169 3.94 -13.36 -7.92
CA ASN A 169 4.38 -14.54 -8.66
C ASN A 169 4.36 -14.37 -10.20
N GLN A 170 4.27 -13.13 -10.69
CA GLN A 170 4.33 -12.79 -12.12
C GLN A 170 5.57 -13.33 -12.85
N THR A 171 5.41 -13.81 -14.09
CA THR A 171 6.53 -14.32 -14.90
C THR A 171 7.30 -13.21 -15.61
N ASP A 172 8.44 -13.53 -16.21
CA ASP A 172 9.19 -12.55 -17.02
C ASP A 172 8.42 -12.07 -18.26
N HIS A 173 7.51 -12.90 -18.79
CA HIS A 173 6.59 -12.49 -19.85
C HIS A 173 5.44 -11.59 -19.35
N ASP A 174 4.99 -11.74 -18.10
CA ASP A 174 4.01 -10.81 -17.52
C ASP A 174 4.62 -9.41 -17.29
N LYS A 175 5.90 -9.36 -16.88
CA LYS A 175 6.67 -8.11 -16.72
C LYS A 175 6.82 -7.32 -18.02
N LEU A 176 6.54 -7.91 -19.19
CA LEU A 176 6.43 -7.18 -20.46
C LEU A 176 5.34 -6.09 -20.42
N PHE A 177 4.43 -6.11 -19.45
CA PHE A 177 3.53 -5.00 -19.17
C PHE A 177 4.27 -3.65 -19.03
N PHE A 178 5.51 -3.63 -18.55
CA PHE A 178 6.30 -2.41 -18.39
C PHE A 178 7.12 -2.02 -19.65
N CYS A 179 6.76 -2.52 -20.83
CA CYS A 179 7.44 -2.23 -22.10
C CYS A 179 6.60 -1.34 -23.02
N ASP A 180 7.22 -0.36 -23.67
CA ASP A 180 6.54 0.58 -24.58
C ASP A 180 5.82 -0.12 -25.77
N ASP A 181 6.41 -1.19 -26.31
CA ASP A 181 5.87 -1.91 -27.47
C ASP A 181 4.66 -2.78 -27.08
N ASP A 182 4.71 -3.38 -25.90
CA ASP A 182 3.62 -4.15 -25.31
C ASP A 182 2.48 -3.25 -24.84
N GLN A 183 2.77 -2.07 -24.29
CA GLN A 183 1.75 -1.05 -23.97
C GLN A 183 1.04 -0.55 -25.23
N ARG A 184 1.74 -0.38 -26.36
CA ARG A 184 1.10 -0.12 -27.66
C ARG A 184 0.15 -1.24 -28.05
N LEU A 185 0.55 -2.51 -27.91
CA LEU A 185 -0.29 -3.66 -28.24
C LEU A 185 -1.54 -3.72 -27.34
N MET A 186 -1.35 -3.64 -26.03
CA MET A 186 -2.43 -3.62 -25.04
C MET A 186 -3.38 -2.42 -25.19
N SER A 187 -2.91 -1.28 -25.71
CA SER A 187 -3.78 -0.10 -25.97
C SER A 187 -4.88 -0.36 -27.00
N ASN A 188 -4.69 -1.35 -27.89
CA ASN A 188 -5.65 -1.74 -28.91
C ASN A 188 -6.61 -2.86 -28.47
N ILE A 189 -6.34 -3.53 -27.35
CA ILE A 189 -7.22 -4.56 -26.77
C ILE A 189 -8.41 -3.87 -26.07
N GLN A 190 -9.63 -4.30 -26.37
CA GLN A 190 -10.86 -3.62 -25.93
C GLN A 190 -11.03 -3.62 -24.40
N TRP A 191 -10.76 -4.76 -23.74
CA TRP A 191 -10.87 -4.92 -22.29
C TRP A 191 -9.56 -5.44 -21.69
N LEU A 192 -9.07 -4.80 -20.62
CA LEU A 192 -8.03 -5.40 -19.79
C LEU A 192 -8.60 -5.80 -18.43
N VAL A 193 -8.25 -7.00 -17.98
CA VAL A 193 -8.57 -7.51 -16.65
C VAL A 193 -7.26 -7.65 -15.89
N MET A 194 -6.97 -6.76 -14.95
CA MET A 194 -5.69 -6.74 -14.24
C MET A 194 -5.82 -7.33 -12.84
N ARG A 195 -4.78 -8.07 -12.41
CA ARG A 195 -4.64 -8.61 -11.06
C ARG A 195 -3.25 -8.32 -10.51
N THR A 196 -3.18 -7.75 -9.31
CA THR A 196 -1.92 -7.46 -8.61
C THR A 196 -2.16 -7.38 -7.10
N ASP A 197 -1.10 -7.64 -6.34
CA ASP A 197 -0.96 -7.43 -4.90
C ASP A 197 0.18 -6.43 -4.58
N GLY A 198 0.82 -5.85 -5.60
CA GLY A 198 1.96 -4.94 -5.47
C GLY A 198 1.62 -3.47 -5.74
N TYR A 199 2.36 -2.55 -5.12
CA TYR A 199 2.33 -1.14 -5.49
C TYR A 199 3.17 -0.89 -6.74
N ILE A 200 2.59 -1.08 -7.93
CA ILE A 200 3.40 -1.15 -9.14
C ILE A 200 3.75 0.21 -9.78
N ALA A 201 3.31 1.34 -9.21
CA ALA A 201 3.50 2.69 -9.77
C ALA A 201 4.95 3.02 -10.17
N PRO A 202 6.00 2.68 -9.40
CA PRO A 202 7.39 2.93 -9.80
C PRO A 202 7.76 2.29 -11.14
N GLY A 203 7.16 1.15 -11.48
CA GLY A 203 7.37 0.48 -12.77
C GLY A 203 6.81 1.25 -13.98
N LEU A 204 5.82 2.12 -13.80
CA LEU A 204 5.22 2.87 -14.91
C LEU A 204 5.96 4.16 -15.23
N PHE A 205 6.71 4.72 -14.28
CA PHE A 205 7.68 5.79 -14.54
C PHE A 205 8.87 5.31 -15.39
N LEU A 206 9.09 3.99 -15.48
CA LEU A 206 10.06 3.39 -16.40
C LEU A 206 9.53 3.28 -17.84
N VAL A 207 8.21 3.36 -18.06
CA VAL A 207 7.59 3.27 -19.38
C VAL A 207 7.65 4.65 -20.06
N ARG A 208 8.43 4.78 -21.13
CA ARG A 208 8.70 6.06 -21.80
C ARG A 208 7.44 6.68 -22.40
N ALA A 209 6.52 5.85 -22.89
CA ALA A 209 5.21 6.27 -23.39
C ALA A 209 4.33 6.96 -22.32
N PHE A 210 4.60 6.75 -21.02
CA PHE A 210 3.86 7.36 -19.92
C PHE A 210 4.55 8.57 -19.29
N GLN A 211 5.88 8.67 -19.40
CA GLN A 211 6.69 9.72 -18.74
C GLN A 211 6.16 11.14 -18.94
N GLY A 212 5.94 11.58 -20.19
CA GLY A 212 5.48 12.95 -20.46
C GLY A 212 4.09 13.28 -19.89
N LYS A 213 3.25 12.27 -19.65
CA LYS A 213 1.95 12.44 -18.98
C LYS A 213 2.12 12.40 -17.45
N LEU A 214 2.85 11.41 -16.92
CA LEU A 214 3.13 11.28 -15.48
C LEU A 214 3.84 12.51 -14.91
N ASP A 215 4.80 13.07 -15.64
CA ASP A 215 5.54 14.28 -15.27
C ASP A 215 4.66 15.54 -15.17
N ALA A 216 3.61 15.63 -15.99
CA ALA A 216 2.66 16.75 -15.95
C ALA A 216 1.65 16.63 -14.79
N LEU A 217 1.44 15.42 -14.28
CA LEU A 217 0.43 15.10 -13.26
C LEU A 217 1.00 14.96 -11.86
N PHE A 218 2.25 14.51 -11.76
CA PHE A 218 3.01 14.39 -10.52
C PHE A 218 4.34 15.15 -10.66
N PRO A 219 4.33 16.50 -10.59
CA PRO A 219 5.56 17.29 -10.46
C PRO A 219 6.38 16.84 -9.24
N GLU A 220 5.68 16.58 -8.13
CA GLU A 220 6.14 15.87 -6.93
C GLU A 220 6.00 14.35 -7.18
N ARG A 221 7.01 13.76 -7.86
CA ARG A 221 6.98 12.35 -8.30
C ARG A 221 6.96 11.35 -7.15
N ASP A 222 7.29 11.79 -5.94
CA ASP A 222 7.28 10.98 -4.72
C ASP A 222 6.08 11.26 -3.80
N ALA A 223 5.01 11.83 -4.37
CA ALA A 223 3.71 12.03 -3.72
C ALA A 223 2.55 11.32 -4.48
N VAL A 224 2.85 10.36 -5.37
CA VAL A 224 1.86 9.69 -6.24
C VAL A 224 0.79 8.97 -5.42
N PHE A 225 1.18 8.09 -4.50
CA PHE A 225 0.23 7.42 -3.60
C PHE A 225 -0.39 8.41 -2.61
N HIS A 226 0.32 9.46 -2.19
CA HIS A 226 -0.25 10.49 -1.31
C HIS A 226 -1.46 11.16 -1.95
N HIS A 227 -1.34 11.64 -3.19
CA HIS A 227 -2.44 12.28 -3.91
C HIS A 227 -3.54 11.29 -4.29
N LEU A 228 -3.19 10.12 -4.86
CA LEU A 228 -4.19 9.15 -5.32
C LEU A 228 -4.91 8.45 -4.15
N GLY A 229 -4.19 8.08 -3.10
CA GLY A 229 -4.76 7.45 -1.91
C GLY A 229 -5.77 8.36 -1.20
N ARG A 230 -5.42 9.64 -1.00
CA ARG A 230 -6.31 10.64 -0.38
C ARG A 230 -7.53 11.00 -1.22
N TYR A 231 -7.47 10.80 -2.54
CA TYR A 231 -8.59 11.02 -3.47
C TYR A 231 -9.50 9.79 -3.60
N LEU A 232 -8.94 8.57 -3.58
CA LEU A 232 -9.70 7.33 -3.79
C LEU A 232 -10.27 6.73 -2.50
N PHE A 233 -9.59 6.90 -1.36
CA PHE A 233 -9.92 6.15 -0.14
C PHE A 233 -10.53 7.04 0.95
N HIS A 234 -11.79 7.42 0.74
CA HIS A 234 -12.60 8.05 1.78
C HIS A 234 -13.33 6.98 2.60
N PRO A 235 -13.05 6.82 3.91
CA PRO A 235 -13.71 5.81 4.73
C PRO A 235 -15.23 6.07 4.88
N THR A 236 -16.05 5.00 4.88
CA THR A 236 -17.49 5.12 5.18
C THR A 236 -17.73 5.70 6.57
N ASN A 237 -18.92 6.30 6.80
CA ASN A 237 -19.28 6.85 8.12
C ASN A 237 -19.06 5.87 9.29
N ARG A 238 -19.18 4.54 9.05
CA ARG A 238 -18.95 3.51 10.07
C ARG A 238 -17.47 3.35 10.43
N VAL A 239 -16.58 3.43 9.45
CA VAL A 239 -15.12 3.39 9.66
C VAL A 239 -14.63 4.72 10.20
N TRP A 240 -15.09 5.83 9.62
CA TRP A 240 -14.80 7.19 10.09
C TRP A 240 -15.19 7.39 11.56
N GLY A 241 -16.32 6.81 11.99
CA GLY A 241 -16.71 6.84 13.41
C GLY A 241 -15.78 6.05 14.34
N LEU A 242 -15.04 5.04 13.87
CA LEU A 242 -14.00 4.39 14.69
C LEU A 242 -12.80 5.33 14.86
N ILE A 243 -12.36 5.93 13.75
CA ILE A 243 -11.23 6.85 13.68
C ILE A 243 -11.46 8.06 14.59
N THR A 244 -12.56 8.80 14.38
CA THR A 244 -12.82 10.03 15.14
C THR A 244 -12.98 9.80 16.63
N ARG A 245 -13.77 8.79 17.05
CA ARG A 245 -13.95 8.51 18.49
C ARG A 245 -12.63 8.15 19.18
N TYR A 246 -11.73 7.45 18.51
CA TYR A 246 -10.42 7.11 19.08
C TYR A 246 -9.50 8.33 19.12
N TYR A 247 -9.43 9.08 18.02
CA TYR A 247 -8.65 10.32 17.93
C TYR A 247 -9.09 11.35 18.99
N ASP A 248 -10.39 11.61 19.10
CA ASP A 248 -10.97 12.59 20.03
C ASP A 248 -10.72 12.22 21.50
N ALA A 249 -10.73 10.92 21.83
CA ALA A 249 -10.55 10.42 23.18
C ALA A 249 -9.08 10.33 23.61
N HIS A 250 -8.18 9.90 22.71
CA HIS A 250 -6.77 9.60 23.05
C HIS A 250 -5.78 10.67 22.56
N PHE A 251 -6.03 11.32 21.41
CA PHE A 251 -5.01 12.08 20.68
C PHE A 251 -5.29 13.58 20.55
N ALA A 252 -6.55 14.02 20.49
CA ALA A 252 -6.92 15.42 20.25
C ALA A 252 -6.43 16.42 21.34
N ARG A 253 -5.98 15.94 22.50
CA ARG A 253 -5.40 16.75 23.58
C ARG A 253 -3.89 16.56 23.77
N ALA A 254 -3.26 15.67 23.02
CA ALA A 254 -1.82 15.44 23.08
C ALA A 254 -1.04 16.69 22.63
N ARG A 255 0.23 16.77 23.04
CA ARG A 255 1.21 17.74 22.52
C ARG A 255 1.66 17.36 21.11
N ARG A 256 1.77 16.05 20.88
CA ARG A 256 2.12 15.37 19.63
C ARG A 256 1.73 13.89 19.73
N VAL A 257 1.62 13.24 18.59
CA VAL A 257 1.35 11.81 18.42
C VAL A 257 2.54 11.14 17.71
N VAL A 258 3.06 10.07 18.30
CA VAL A 258 4.09 9.22 17.71
C VAL A 258 3.43 7.91 17.28
N GLY A 259 3.26 7.71 15.97
CA GLY A 259 2.77 6.46 15.41
C GLY A 259 3.89 5.42 15.32
N ILE A 260 3.63 4.20 15.78
CA ILE A 260 4.57 3.07 15.74
C ILE A 260 3.84 1.85 15.16
N GLN A 261 4.10 1.62 13.88
CA GLN A 261 3.56 0.49 13.14
C GLN A 261 4.49 -0.72 13.30
N VAL A 262 4.08 -1.69 14.11
CA VAL A 262 4.84 -2.92 14.38
C VAL A 262 4.26 -4.07 13.57
N ARG A 263 5.06 -4.65 12.66
CA ARG A 263 4.68 -5.83 11.87
C ARG A 263 5.47 -7.05 12.31
N VAL A 264 4.79 -7.95 13.01
CA VAL A 264 5.27 -9.31 13.33
C VAL A 264 4.25 -10.30 12.78
N PHE A 265 4.70 -11.47 12.34
CA PHE A 265 3.80 -12.53 11.86
C PHE A 265 3.18 -13.29 13.05
N PRO A 266 1.92 -13.75 12.96
CA PRO A 266 1.25 -14.45 14.07
C PRO A 266 1.99 -15.70 14.58
N TRP A 267 2.76 -16.37 13.71
CA TRP A 267 3.52 -17.58 14.03
C TRP A 267 4.93 -17.31 14.57
N GLN A 268 5.42 -16.08 14.51
CA GLN A 268 6.68 -15.72 15.15
C GLN A 268 6.47 -15.60 16.67
N ALA A 269 7.53 -15.83 17.45
CA ALA A 269 7.54 -15.47 18.86
C ALA A 269 7.43 -13.94 19.04
N ASP A 270 7.26 -13.48 20.27
CA ASP A 270 7.50 -12.08 20.60
C ASP A 270 9.01 -11.83 20.51
N SER A 271 9.42 -10.67 19.99
CA SER A 271 10.84 -10.35 19.77
C SER A 271 11.26 -9.21 20.69
N PRO A 272 11.99 -9.52 21.78
CA PRO A 272 12.70 -8.53 22.58
C PRO A 272 13.68 -7.70 21.74
N GLU A 273 14.26 -8.26 20.69
CA GLU A 273 15.19 -7.59 19.79
C GLU A 273 14.48 -6.47 19.01
N LEU A 274 13.28 -6.74 18.49
CA LEU A 274 12.45 -5.72 17.82
C LEU A 274 11.93 -4.67 18.80
N LEU A 275 11.55 -5.06 20.02
CA LEU A 275 11.16 -4.10 21.07
C LEU A 275 12.33 -3.16 21.41
N GLU A 276 13.53 -3.70 21.58
CA GLU A 276 14.71 -2.90 21.86
C GLU A 276 15.07 -2.02 20.66
N GLN A 277 14.98 -2.53 19.44
CA GLN A 277 15.12 -1.74 18.21
C GLN A 277 14.11 -0.58 18.14
N ILE A 278 12.86 -0.77 18.55
CA ILE A 278 11.85 0.30 18.65
C ILE A 278 12.25 1.35 19.69
N LYS A 279 12.68 0.92 20.89
CA LYS A 279 13.15 1.84 21.95
C LYS A 279 14.36 2.64 21.49
N THR A 280 15.43 1.96 21.06
CA THR A 280 16.66 2.60 20.59
C THR A 280 16.39 3.53 19.40
N CYS A 281 15.52 3.15 18.46
CA CYS A 281 15.09 4.02 17.36
C CYS A 281 14.41 5.29 17.86
N THR A 282 13.37 5.14 18.68
CA THR A 282 12.56 6.28 19.14
C THR A 282 13.35 7.22 20.05
N GLN A 283 14.27 6.70 20.86
CA GLN A 283 15.14 7.50 21.73
C GLN A 283 16.25 8.20 20.93
N ASN A 284 17.02 7.48 20.09
CA ASN A 284 18.11 8.09 19.32
C ASN A 284 17.62 9.18 18.35
N GLN A 285 16.44 8.99 17.76
CA GLN A 285 15.82 9.96 16.87
C GLN A 285 14.94 11.00 17.59
N LYS A 286 14.98 11.03 18.93
CA LYS A 286 14.27 11.99 19.80
C LYS A 286 12.75 12.00 19.58
N LEU A 287 12.20 10.88 19.10
CA LEU A 287 10.77 10.64 18.96
C LEU A 287 10.14 10.38 20.31
N LEU A 288 10.83 9.68 21.22
CA LEU A 288 10.39 9.47 22.61
C LEU A 288 11.56 9.73 23.58
N PRO A 289 11.28 10.17 24.81
CA PRO A 289 12.32 10.36 25.82
C PRO A 289 12.89 9.02 26.31
N ALA A 290 14.12 9.06 26.85
CA ALA A 290 14.64 7.94 27.61
C ALA A 290 13.85 7.75 28.92
N VAL A 291 13.76 6.51 29.38
CA VAL A 291 13.21 6.12 30.68
C VAL A 291 14.37 5.89 31.62
N LEU A 292 14.28 6.40 32.86
CA LEU A 292 15.36 6.31 33.85
C LEU A 292 15.59 4.87 34.36
N GLY A 293 16.80 4.59 34.85
CA GLY A 293 17.12 3.37 35.57
C GLY A 293 16.43 3.27 36.93
N GLU A 294 16.47 2.10 37.57
CA GLU A 294 16.01 1.93 38.96
C GLU A 294 16.97 2.55 39.99
N GLU A 295 18.17 2.93 39.56
CA GLU A 295 19.21 3.56 40.40
C GLU A 295 19.36 5.07 40.10
N ASP A 296 18.69 5.58 39.05
CA ASP A 296 18.74 6.98 38.60
C ASP A 296 17.59 7.80 39.22
N ASP A 297 17.58 7.87 40.56
CA ASP A 297 16.39 8.24 41.37
C ASP A 297 16.06 9.75 41.45
N GLU A 298 16.77 10.64 40.75
CA GLU A 298 16.38 12.06 40.62
C GLU A 298 15.66 12.32 39.29
N PRO A 299 14.32 12.24 39.24
CA PRO A 299 13.56 12.68 38.08
C PRO A 299 13.78 14.18 37.86
N ALA A 300 14.08 14.55 36.61
CA ALA A 300 14.19 15.96 36.22
C ALA A 300 12.94 16.74 36.67
N ALA A 301 13.16 17.89 37.33
CA ALA A 301 12.09 18.69 37.92
C ALA A 301 10.95 18.91 36.91
N ALA A 302 9.73 18.50 37.29
CA ALA A 302 8.58 18.53 36.41
C ALA A 302 8.40 19.93 35.79
N PRO A 303 8.27 20.06 34.45
CA PRO A 303 8.14 21.36 33.82
C PRO A 303 6.93 22.10 34.37
N GLY A 304 7.14 23.35 34.81
CA GLY A 304 6.13 24.12 35.53
C GLY A 304 4.84 24.32 34.72
N GLY A 305 3.76 23.69 35.16
CA GLY A 305 2.43 23.76 34.54
C GLY A 305 1.92 22.40 34.04
N ALA A 306 0.64 22.34 33.65
CA ALA A 306 0.02 21.14 33.10
C ALA A 306 0.49 20.88 31.66
N ALA A 307 1.71 20.37 31.51
CA ALA A 307 2.28 20.01 30.21
C ALA A 307 1.42 18.92 29.53
N LYS A 308 1.01 19.16 28.28
CA LYS A 308 0.29 18.17 27.48
C LYS A 308 1.19 16.94 27.21
N PRO A 309 0.65 15.71 27.32
CA PRO A 309 1.44 14.50 27.12
C PRO A 309 1.80 14.29 25.64
N THR A 310 2.86 13.53 25.39
CA THR A 310 3.06 12.87 24.09
C THR A 310 2.28 11.58 24.07
N ALA A 311 1.40 11.41 23.08
CA ALA A 311 0.69 10.16 22.87
C ALA A 311 1.48 9.25 21.92
N VAL A 312 1.43 7.94 22.14
CA VAL A 312 2.10 6.92 21.33
C VAL A 312 1.06 5.94 20.85
N LEU A 313 0.79 5.95 19.54
CA LEU A 313 -0.12 5.02 18.89
C LEU A 313 0.68 3.81 18.42
N ILE A 314 0.45 2.65 19.04
CA ILE A 314 0.99 1.37 18.57
C ILE A 314 -0.08 0.63 17.79
N THR A 315 0.24 0.20 16.57
CA THR A 315 -0.57 -0.76 15.81
C THR A 315 0.24 -2.03 15.60
N SER A 316 -0.26 -3.14 16.13
CA SER A 316 0.36 -4.45 16.08
C SER A 316 -0.75 -5.50 16.14
N LEU A 317 -0.56 -6.65 15.48
CA LEU A 317 -1.43 -7.79 15.78
C LEU A 317 -1.28 -8.21 17.25
N LYS A 318 -0.05 -8.15 17.77
CA LYS A 318 0.29 -8.61 19.11
C LYS A 318 0.29 -7.47 20.12
N ALA A 319 -0.51 -7.58 21.17
CA ALA A 319 -0.55 -6.66 22.31
C ALA A 319 0.79 -6.49 23.03
N TRP A 320 1.66 -7.51 23.00
CA TRP A 320 2.91 -7.56 23.78
C TRP A 320 3.81 -6.32 23.62
N TYR A 321 3.91 -5.75 22.41
CA TYR A 321 4.70 -4.53 22.18
C TYR A 321 4.11 -3.31 22.89
N TYR A 322 2.79 -3.20 22.91
CA TYR A 322 2.07 -2.20 23.68
C TYR A 322 2.23 -2.42 25.18
N ASP A 323 2.05 -3.64 25.68
CA ASP A 323 2.17 -3.92 27.12
C ASP A 323 3.58 -3.59 27.63
N LYS A 324 4.62 -3.93 26.87
CA LYS A 324 6.02 -3.63 27.25
C LYS A 324 6.39 -2.16 27.12
N MET A 325 5.89 -1.45 26.12
CA MET A 325 6.11 0.00 25.99
C MET A 325 5.36 0.77 27.08
N LYS A 326 4.08 0.43 27.31
CA LYS A 326 3.23 1.04 28.33
C LYS A 326 3.78 0.81 29.73
N GLY A 327 4.18 -0.43 30.07
CA GLY A 327 4.81 -0.73 31.36
C GLY A 327 6.04 0.16 31.61
N ALA A 328 6.94 0.27 30.63
CA ALA A 328 8.15 1.08 30.76
C ALA A 328 7.87 2.58 31.03
N TYR A 329 6.88 3.20 30.37
CA TYR A 329 6.52 4.61 30.61
C TYR A 329 5.55 4.81 31.79
N TRP A 330 4.97 3.75 32.34
CA TRP A 330 4.07 3.80 33.49
C TRP A 330 4.81 3.58 34.82
N GLU A 331 5.77 2.64 34.84
CA GLU A 331 6.48 2.22 36.03
C GLU A 331 7.65 3.15 36.41
N ARG A 332 8.10 4.00 35.47
CA ARG A 332 9.35 4.77 35.61
C ARG A 332 9.25 6.17 35.00
N ALA A 333 9.99 7.11 35.57
CA ALA A 333 10.05 8.49 35.09
C ALA A 333 10.85 8.62 33.78
N THR A 334 10.51 9.64 33.00
CA THR A 334 11.23 10.01 31.78
C THR A 334 12.36 10.99 32.11
N ALA A 335 13.51 10.83 31.45
CA ALA A 335 14.73 11.59 31.73
C ALA A 335 14.61 13.11 31.49
N ASN A 336 13.56 13.57 30.78
CA ASN A 336 13.26 14.97 30.51
C ASN A 336 11.96 15.46 31.17
N GLY A 337 11.32 14.67 32.03
CA GLY A 337 10.03 14.99 32.67
C GLY A 337 8.82 15.04 31.72
N GLU A 338 8.95 14.57 30.47
CA GLU A 338 7.87 14.51 29.50
C GLU A 338 6.90 13.36 29.82
N VAL A 339 5.61 13.67 30.01
CA VAL A 339 4.57 12.64 30.18
C VAL A 339 4.33 11.93 28.85
N VAL A 340 4.45 10.61 28.84
CA VAL A 340 4.22 9.74 27.68
C VAL A 340 3.03 8.83 27.98
N VAL A 341 2.04 8.79 27.08
CA VAL A 341 0.89 7.89 27.16
C VAL A 341 0.94 6.94 25.97
N VAL A 342 0.83 5.63 26.22
CA VAL A 342 0.91 4.59 25.19
C VAL A 342 -0.45 3.95 25.01
N ASP A 343 -0.91 3.88 23.76
CA ASP A 343 -2.25 3.48 23.33
C ASP A 343 -2.16 2.47 22.17
N GLN A 344 -3.02 1.44 22.17
CA GLN A 344 -3.20 0.50 21.06
C GLN A 344 -4.70 0.35 20.77
N PRO A 345 -5.20 0.55 19.53
CA PRO A 345 -6.65 0.56 19.26
C PRO A 345 -7.31 -0.82 19.26
N SER A 346 -6.59 -1.87 18.85
CA SER A 346 -7.11 -3.24 18.89
C SER A 346 -6.02 -4.27 19.17
N HIS A 347 -6.44 -5.40 19.76
CA HIS A 347 -5.60 -6.54 20.13
C HIS A 347 -6.16 -7.78 19.41
N GLU A 348 -6.01 -7.82 18.08
CA GLU A 348 -6.64 -8.89 17.28
C GLU A 348 -5.89 -10.23 17.38
N GLU A 349 -4.61 -10.20 17.79
CA GLU A 349 -3.63 -11.31 18.00
C GLU A 349 -3.33 -12.20 16.79
N THR A 350 -4.28 -12.22 15.86
CA THR A 350 -4.37 -13.10 14.72
C THR A 350 -4.83 -12.27 13.54
N GLN A 351 -4.17 -12.44 12.40
CA GLN A 351 -4.54 -11.76 11.17
C GLN A 351 -5.75 -12.52 10.58
N ARG A 352 -6.96 -11.98 10.76
CA ARG A 352 -8.22 -12.64 10.39
C ARG A 352 -8.70 -12.24 9.00
N TYR A 353 -8.29 -13.04 8.03
CA TYR A 353 -8.91 -13.07 6.71
C TYR A 353 -10.42 -13.18 6.89
N HIS A 354 -11.16 -12.52 6.02
CA HIS A 354 -12.58 -12.81 5.87
C HIS A 354 -13.54 -12.33 6.97
N VAL A 355 -13.08 -11.40 7.80
CA VAL A 355 -13.87 -10.78 8.87
C VAL A 355 -14.06 -9.27 8.62
N ARG A 356 -15.29 -8.84 8.29
CA ARG A 356 -15.62 -7.44 7.96
C ARG A 356 -15.30 -6.45 9.10
N SER A 357 -15.40 -6.86 10.36
CA SER A 357 -15.01 -6.04 11.52
C SER A 357 -13.49 -5.89 11.65
N HIS A 358 -12.71 -6.93 11.33
CA HIS A 358 -11.24 -6.89 11.31
C HIS A 358 -10.74 -5.90 10.26
N ALA A 359 -11.28 -5.96 9.03
CA ALA A 359 -10.93 -5.02 7.96
C ALA A 359 -11.24 -3.55 8.32
N ARG A 360 -12.38 -3.28 8.99
CA ARG A 360 -12.74 -1.93 9.45
C ARG A 360 -11.79 -1.39 10.53
N LYS A 361 -11.37 -2.25 11.47
CA LYS A 361 -10.37 -1.90 12.49
C LYS A 361 -9.00 -1.64 11.85
N ALA A 362 -8.56 -2.53 10.96
CA ALA A 362 -7.30 -2.40 10.24
C ALA A 362 -7.23 -1.09 9.43
N TRP A 363 -8.30 -0.71 8.71
CA TRP A 363 -8.33 0.60 8.07
C TRP A 363 -8.27 1.73 9.10
N ALA A 364 -9.10 1.69 10.13
CA ALA A 364 -9.13 2.74 11.16
C ALA A 364 -7.77 2.93 11.84
N GLU A 365 -7.01 1.85 12.07
CA GLU A 365 -5.64 1.90 12.59
C GLU A 365 -4.65 2.54 11.60
N GLY A 366 -4.71 2.19 10.31
CA GLY A 366 -3.87 2.81 9.28
C GLY A 366 -4.18 4.31 9.08
N ASP A 367 -5.45 4.67 9.15
CA ASP A 367 -5.95 6.06 9.10
C ASP A 367 -5.49 6.85 10.34
N LEU A 368 -5.64 6.28 11.55
CA LEU A 368 -5.12 6.87 12.79
C LEU A 368 -3.59 7.07 12.76
N LEU A 369 -2.81 6.09 12.28
CA LEU A 369 -1.37 6.27 12.07
C LEU A 369 -1.07 7.43 11.10
N SER A 370 -1.88 7.59 10.06
CA SER A 370 -1.73 8.68 9.08
C SER A 370 -1.96 10.08 9.67
N THR A 371 -2.57 10.17 10.86
CA THR A 371 -2.76 11.44 11.61
C THR A 371 -1.62 11.76 12.60
N ALA A 372 -0.59 10.91 12.71
CA ALA A 372 0.52 11.14 13.64
C ALA A 372 1.49 12.23 13.15
N ASP A 373 2.13 12.96 14.08
CA ASP A 373 3.16 13.95 13.74
C ASP A 373 4.47 13.30 13.27
N THR A 374 4.74 12.09 13.77
CA THR A 374 5.89 11.27 13.37
C THR A 374 5.50 9.80 13.33
N LEU A 375 6.03 9.08 12.35
CA LEU A 375 5.72 7.68 12.12
C LEU A 375 6.99 6.82 12.09
N VAL A 376 6.98 5.75 12.87
CA VAL A 376 7.92 4.63 12.80
C VAL A 376 7.19 3.46 12.13
N THR A 377 7.81 2.85 11.11
CA THR A 377 7.27 1.69 10.40
C THR A 377 8.19 0.48 10.49
N THR A 378 7.63 -0.72 10.39
CA THR A 378 8.44 -1.93 10.17
C THR A 378 8.72 -2.08 8.68
N ALA A 379 9.96 -2.42 8.32
CA ALA A 379 10.35 -2.75 6.96
C ALA A 379 9.38 -3.76 6.29
N GLU A 380 9.22 -3.65 4.96
CA GLU A 380 8.36 -4.51 4.12
C GLU A 380 6.84 -4.41 4.39
N SER A 381 6.42 -3.69 5.43
CA SER A 381 5.01 -3.60 5.84
C SER A 381 4.21 -2.61 4.97
N THR A 382 3.41 -3.13 4.03
CA THR A 382 2.55 -2.25 3.20
C THR A 382 1.47 -1.53 4.00
N PHE A 383 1.18 -1.99 5.23
CA PHE A 383 0.29 -1.29 6.18
C PHE A 383 0.95 0.00 6.67
N GLY A 384 2.27 -0.04 6.93
CA GLY A 384 3.09 1.15 7.14
C GLY A 384 3.10 2.05 5.91
N TYR A 385 3.25 1.49 4.71
CA TYR A 385 3.23 2.29 3.47
C TYR A 385 1.90 3.00 3.22
N VAL A 386 0.76 2.37 3.51
CA VAL A 386 -0.57 3.01 3.39
C VAL A 386 -0.68 4.16 4.39
N ALA A 387 -0.33 3.94 5.66
CA ALA A 387 -0.38 4.99 6.69
C ALA A 387 0.56 6.17 6.39
N GLN A 388 1.81 5.89 6.01
CA GLN A 388 2.81 6.91 5.69
C GLN A 388 2.38 7.73 4.46
N GLY A 389 1.86 7.04 3.43
CA GLY A 389 1.43 7.67 2.20
C GLY A 389 0.18 8.54 2.36
N LEU A 390 -0.84 8.06 3.07
CA LEU A 390 -2.04 8.86 3.39
C LEU A 390 -1.68 10.11 4.21
N GLY A 391 -0.76 9.97 5.18
CA GLY A 391 -0.30 11.07 6.03
C GLY A 391 0.69 12.03 5.38
N GLY A 392 1.22 11.69 4.19
CA GLY A 392 2.28 12.48 3.54
C GLY A 392 3.62 12.42 4.28
N MET A 393 3.87 11.32 5.00
CA MET A 393 4.99 11.15 5.91
C MET A 393 6.10 10.30 5.29
N ARG A 394 7.32 10.81 5.34
CA ARG A 394 8.56 10.03 5.22
C ARG A 394 8.89 9.42 6.60
N PRO A 395 8.70 8.12 6.86
CA PRO A 395 8.82 7.54 8.20
C PRO A 395 10.27 7.28 8.63
N TRP A 396 10.42 6.81 9.87
CA TRP A 396 11.60 6.08 10.34
C TRP A 396 11.35 4.58 10.21
N VAL A 397 12.13 3.88 9.38
CA VAL A 397 11.92 2.46 9.09
C VAL A 397 12.82 1.61 9.97
N LEU A 398 12.22 0.72 10.77
CA LEU A 398 12.87 -0.36 11.50
C LEU A 398 13.33 -1.43 10.51
N ARG A 399 14.62 -1.77 10.54
CA ARG A 399 15.21 -2.77 9.64
C ARG A 399 14.78 -4.18 10.02
N MET A 400 14.27 -4.96 9.07
CA MET A 400 14.05 -6.39 9.23
C MET A 400 15.35 -7.18 8.99
N GLY A 401 15.56 -8.28 9.73
CA GLY A 401 16.37 -9.40 9.26
C GLY A 401 17.91 -9.28 9.23
N MET A 402 18.56 -8.71 10.26
CA MET A 402 20.00 -8.98 10.51
C MET A 402 20.24 -9.48 11.94
N ILE A 403 19.80 -10.72 12.18
CA ILE A 403 19.86 -11.41 13.49
C ILE A 403 21.30 -11.65 14.01
N ASN A 404 22.33 -11.44 13.17
CA ASN A 404 23.73 -11.82 13.46
C ASN A 404 24.75 -10.68 13.26
N THR A 405 24.32 -9.42 13.14
CA THR A 405 25.24 -8.27 13.18
C THR A 405 24.84 -7.32 14.29
N THR A 406 25.82 -6.83 15.04
CA THR A 406 25.67 -5.68 15.94
C THR A 406 25.34 -4.44 15.10
N VAL A 407 24.05 -4.20 14.85
CA VAL A 407 23.59 -3.14 13.94
C VAL A 407 23.84 -1.78 14.59
N SER A 408 24.70 -0.97 13.97
CA SER A 408 25.08 0.37 14.48
C SER A 408 23.95 1.41 14.43
N TRP A 409 22.82 1.12 13.78
CA TRP A 409 21.68 2.03 13.62
C TRP A 409 20.35 1.26 13.68
N PRO A 410 19.48 1.48 14.69
CA PRO A 410 18.26 0.70 14.90
C PRO A 410 17.18 0.93 13.83
N CYS A 411 17.13 2.14 13.27
CA CYS A 411 16.23 2.53 12.21
C CYS A 411 16.87 3.60 11.34
N SER A 412 16.31 3.87 10.16
CA SER A 412 16.75 4.95 9.29
C SER A 412 15.56 5.69 8.71
N ARG A 413 15.71 7.00 8.45
CA ARG A 413 14.69 7.76 7.72
C ARG A 413 14.53 7.15 6.33
N ASP A 414 13.30 7.01 5.85
CA ASP A 414 13.01 6.47 4.51
C ASP A 414 13.58 7.39 3.39
N MET A 415 13.34 7.07 2.14
CA MET A 415 13.72 7.90 0.99
C MET A 415 12.66 8.97 0.70
N SER A 416 11.39 8.58 0.78
CA SER A 416 10.22 9.42 0.49
C SER A 416 9.00 8.91 1.29
N MET A 417 7.82 9.47 1.04
CA MET A 417 6.54 8.97 1.57
C MET A 417 5.96 7.80 0.75
N GLU A 418 6.58 7.41 -0.36
CA GLU A 418 6.01 6.42 -1.28
C GLU A 418 6.09 4.97 -0.76
N PRO A 419 5.12 4.10 -1.13
CA PRO A 419 5.24 2.66 -0.94
C PRO A 419 6.39 2.04 -1.76
N CYS A 420 6.89 0.89 -1.31
CA CYS A 420 7.82 0.08 -2.11
C CYS A 420 7.07 -0.88 -3.05
N TYR A 421 7.48 -0.94 -4.32
CA TYR A 421 7.16 -2.03 -5.22
C TYR A 421 8.11 -3.21 -4.93
N HIS A 422 7.63 -4.27 -4.28
CA HIS A 422 8.48 -5.40 -3.86
C HIS A 422 8.92 -6.34 -4.99
N VAL A 423 8.14 -6.49 -6.06
CA VAL A 423 8.46 -7.39 -7.19
C VAL A 423 8.48 -6.62 -8.51
N PRO A 424 9.44 -5.69 -8.70
CA PRO A 424 9.52 -4.86 -9.90
C PRO A 424 10.06 -5.63 -11.12
N PRO A 425 9.88 -5.09 -12.34
CA PRO A 425 10.71 -5.48 -13.48
C PRO A 425 12.18 -5.14 -13.15
N VAL A 426 13.10 -6.08 -13.39
CA VAL A 426 14.52 -5.92 -13.01
C VAL A 426 15.31 -5.08 -14.03
N TYR A 427 14.84 -5.01 -15.29
CA TYR A 427 15.57 -4.41 -16.40
C TYR A 427 14.67 -3.60 -17.35
N ASP A 428 15.23 -2.62 -18.09
CA ASP A 428 14.59 -2.05 -19.30
C ASP A 428 14.41 -3.16 -20.34
N CYS A 429 13.22 -3.26 -20.91
CA CYS A 429 12.84 -4.25 -21.91
C CYS A 429 13.77 -4.35 -23.13
N LYS A 430 14.52 -3.29 -23.44
CA LYS A 430 15.48 -3.22 -24.56
C LYS A 430 16.94 -3.21 -24.12
N ARG A 431 17.21 -2.92 -22.85
CA ARG A 431 18.57 -2.74 -22.30
C ARG A 431 18.60 -3.44 -20.94
N ARG A 432 19.43 -4.48 -20.79
CA ARG A 432 19.63 -5.20 -19.51
C ARG A 432 20.36 -4.34 -18.46
N GLN A 433 19.77 -3.19 -18.14
CA GLN A 433 20.20 -2.18 -17.18
C GLN A 433 19.22 -2.22 -16.01
N ASP A 434 19.78 -2.28 -14.81
CA ASP A 434 19.06 -2.24 -13.54
C ASP A 434 18.00 -1.13 -13.49
N ALA A 435 16.76 -1.53 -13.24
CA ALA A 435 15.60 -0.65 -13.16
C ALA A 435 15.73 0.52 -12.16
N GLY A 436 16.44 0.30 -11.03
CA GLY A 436 16.71 1.35 -10.04
C GLY A 436 17.71 2.42 -10.50
N LYS A 437 18.28 2.26 -11.71
CA LYS A 437 19.30 3.13 -12.32
C LYS A 437 18.89 3.71 -13.68
N ILE A 438 17.65 3.52 -14.14
CA ILE A 438 17.19 4.02 -15.46
C ILE A 438 16.87 5.52 -15.41
N VAL A 439 16.08 5.95 -14.42
CA VAL A 439 15.61 7.34 -14.26
C VAL A 439 15.95 7.86 -12.85
N PRO A 440 16.12 9.18 -12.64
CA PRO A 440 16.58 9.69 -11.36
C PRO A 440 15.54 9.58 -10.22
N HIS A 441 14.25 9.58 -10.54
CA HIS A 441 13.14 9.54 -9.58
C HIS A 441 12.67 8.12 -9.22
N VAL A 442 13.32 7.07 -9.73
CA VAL A 442 13.06 5.67 -9.34
C VAL A 442 14.34 5.11 -8.70
N ARG A 443 14.22 4.54 -7.50
CA ARG A 443 15.35 4.02 -6.71
C ARG A 443 14.98 2.71 -6.01
N HIS A 444 15.97 1.93 -5.59
CA HIS A 444 15.73 0.78 -4.72
C HIS A 444 15.26 1.20 -3.34
N CYS A 445 14.34 0.43 -2.76
CA CYS A 445 13.82 0.69 -1.42
C CYS A 445 14.89 0.40 -0.35
N LYS A 446 14.95 1.23 0.70
CA LYS A 446 15.88 1.02 1.83
C LYS A 446 15.58 -0.26 2.62
N ASP A 447 14.31 -0.62 2.69
CA ASP A 447 13.76 -1.72 3.47
C ASP A 447 13.56 -3.01 2.66
N TRP A 448 13.50 -2.91 1.33
CA TRP A 448 13.49 -4.04 0.41
C TRP A 448 14.43 -3.78 -0.77
N PRO A 449 15.72 -4.14 -0.68
CA PRO A 449 16.76 -3.69 -1.61
C PRO A 449 16.60 -4.09 -3.08
N THR A 450 15.77 -5.10 -3.38
CA THR A 450 15.44 -5.53 -4.75
C THR A 450 14.18 -4.85 -5.30
N GLY A 451 13.43 -4.14 -4.45
CA GLY A 451 12.24 -3.39 -4.84
C GLY A 451 12.56 -2.05 -5.49
N LEU A 452 11.52 -1.31 -5.88
CA LEU A 452 11.61 0.06 -6.39
C LEU A 452 10.64 1.00 -5.66
N LYS A 453 11.05 2.25 -5.45
CA LYS A 453 10.26 3.33 -4.85
C LYS A 453 10.48 4.62 -5.63
N LEU A 454 9.46 5.49 -5.66
CA LEU A 454 9.56 6.83 -6.24
C LEU A 454 10.14 7.84 -5.23
N VAL A 455 11.01 8.74 -5.70
CA VAL A 455 11.73 9.73 -4.87
C VAL A 455 11.86 11.07 -5.61
N ASP A 456 11.91 12.20 -4.90
CA ASP A 456 12.34 13.47 -5.51
C ASP A 456 13.85 13.37 -5.87
N PRO A 457 14.25 13.61 -7.13
CA PRO A 457 15.66 13.70 -7.52
C PRO A 457 16.50 14.79 -6.83
N LYS A 458 15.89 15.69 -6.06
CA LYS A 458 16.55 16.81 -5.36
C LYS A 458 16.99 16.48 -3.92
N ASP A 459 16.50 15.37 -3.38
CA ASP A 459 16.74 14.86 -2.01
C ASP A 459 17.90 13.84 -1.94
#